data_AF-A0A1V9E9H4-F1
#
_entry.id   AF-A0A1V9E9H4-F1
#
_cell.length_a   1.000
_cell.length_b   1.000
_cell.length_c   1.000
_cell.angle_alpha   90.00
_cell.angle_beta   90.00
_cell.angle_gamma   90.00
#
_symmetry.space_group_name_H-M   'P 1'
#
loop_
_entity.id
_entity.type
_entity.pdbx_description
1 polymer ?
#
loop_
_entity_poly.entity_id
_entity_poly.type
_entity_poly.pdbx_seq_one_letter_code
_entity_poly.pdbx_strand_id
1 'polypeptide(L)'
;MKTRNKSLFHPVQFTRNINPSPRYSKPTRLIEKVTTNPSAVINEVFAEIPIEDLTEDLLPDWLQVAVINTASPYSSNDGQEILAEFYESLLQLVEALYLLSENMPKTQVLHLTTEQQANPTEVLHEFFTVFTIDYVRRELCDFLDAGIGYDGDYPDGFTPWLAWMTYNHINCLMEAAFQLYFVQSVQHTHLLIVDGGKRLLAV
;
A
#
# COMPACT_ATOMS: atom_id res chain seq x y z
N MET A 1 63.46 21.06 6.47
CA MET A 1 62.62 21.58 5.36
C MET A 1 62.05 20.37 4.63
N LYS A 2 60.77 20.15 4.37
CA LYS A 2 59.62 21.05 4.18
C LYS A 2 58.35 20.24 4.53
N THR A 3 57.50 20.84 5.35
CA THR A 3 56.16 20.37 5.76
C THR A 3 55.25 20.18 4.54
N ARG A 4 54.53 19.05 4.46
CA ARG A 4 53.39 18.87 3.54
C ARG A 4 52.10 19.23 4.25
N ASN A 5 51.42 20.24 3.70
CA ASN A 5 50.13 20.77 4.13
C ASN A 5 49.07 19.67 4.28
N LYS A 6 48.48 19.57 5.47
CA LYS A 6 47.16 18.95 5.66
C LYS A 6 46.13 19.92 5.07
N SER A 7 45.50 19.55 3.96
CA SER A 7 44.35 20.29 3.43
C SER A 7 43.19 20.19 4.43
N LEU A 8 42.87 21.33 5.05
CA LEU A 8 41.65 21.54 5.81
C LEU A 8 40.45 21.46 4.85
N PHE A 9 39.86 20.28 4.71
CA PHE A 9 38.48 20.18 4.25
C PHE A 9 37.59 20.48 5.45
N HIS A 10 37.08 21.70 5.52
CA HIS A 10 35.93 22.01 6.35
C HIS A 10 34.68 21.61 5.58
N PRO A 11 33.82 20.71 6.12
CA PRO A 11 32.53 20.46 5.52
C PRO A 11 31.72 21.75 5.62
N VAL A 12 31.35 22.31 4.47
CA VAL A 12 30.40 23.42 4.40
C VAL A 12 29.05 22.86 4.87
N GLN A 13 28.70 23.12 6.12
CA GLN A 13 27.37 22.82 6.63
C GLN A 13 26.39 23.78 5.96
N PHE A 14 25.73 23.30 4.92
CA PHE A 14 24.65 24.01 4.26
C PHE A 14 23.35 23.79 5.06
N THR A 15 23.28 24.34 6.28
CA THR A 15 22.02 24.43 7.03
C THR A 15 21.24 25.63 6.51
N ARG A 16 20.80 25.54 5.25
CA ARG A 16 19.80 26.47 4.72
C ARG A 16 18.49 26.12 5.43
N ASN A 17 18.13 26.94 6.41
CA ASN A 17 16.81 26.92 7.02
C ASN A 17 15.83 27.51 5.99
N ILE A 18 15.43 26.68 5.01
CA ILE A 18 14.47 27.06 3.97
C ILE A 18 13.10 26.84 4.59
N ASN A 19 12.52 27.86 5.20
CA ASN A 19 11.07 27.87 5.35
C ASN A 19 10.48 28.04 3.93
N PRO A 20 9.80 27.02 3.37
CA PRO A 20 9.25 27.13 2.03
C PRO A 20 8.25 28.29 2.01
N SER A 21 8.39 29.16 1.01
CA SER A 21 7.46 30.28 0.82
C SER A 21 6.03 29.73 0.69
N PRO A 22 5.05 30.29 1.43
CA PRO A 22 3.66 29.82 1.37
C PRO A 22 3.03 29.90 -0.03
N ARG A 23 3.64 30.69 -0.94
CA ARG A 23 3.27 30.75 -2.36
C ARG A 23 3.36 29.40 -3.10
N TYR A 24 4.24 28.50 -2.66
CA TYR A 24 4.49 27.21 -3.31
C TYR A 24 4.23 26.04 -2.34
N SER A 25 3.22 26.18 -1.49
CA SER A 25 2.77 25.13 -0.58
C SER A 25 1.47 24.52 -1.11
N LYS A 26 1.49 23.21 -1.39
CA LYS A 26 0.26 22.43 -1.61
C LYS A 26 -0.17 21.75 -0.31
N PRO A 27 -1.45 21.45 -0.13
CA PRO A 27 -1.89 20.58 0.95
C PRO A 27 -1.15 19.24 0.90
N THR A 28 -0.81 18.71 2.07
CA THR A 28 -0.24 17.36 2.23
C THR A 28 -1.21 16.34 1.65
N ARG A 29 -0.69 15.46 0.79
CA ARG A 29 -1.49 14.39 0.19
C ARG A 29 -1.71 13.26 1.17
N LEU A 30 -2.76 12.48 0.98
CA LEU A 30 -3.08 11.37 1.88
C LEU A 30 -1.91 10.36 1.99
N ILE A 31 -1.32 10.00 0.85
CA ILE A 31 -0.14 9.12 0.75
C ILE A 31 1.08 9.62 1.54
N GLU A 32 1.20 10.93 1.79
CA GLU A 32 2.31 11.50 2.55
C GLU A 32 2.13 11.32 4.07
N LYS A 33 0.89 11.11 4.53
CA LYS A 33 0.56 10.90 5.95
C LYS A 33 0.87 9.48 6.42
N VAL A 34 1.05 8.53 5.51
CA VAL A 34 1.07 7.09 5.76
C VAL A 34 2.14 6.66 6.76
N THR A 35 3.33 7.27 6.67
CA THR A 35 4.46 6.98 7.58
C THR A 35 4.23 7.47 9.01
N THR A 36 3.33 8.45 9.20
CA THR A 36 3.08 9.08 10.50
C THR A 36 1.80 8.59 11.15
N ASN A 37 0.77 8.26 10.36
CA ASN A 37 -0.53 7.85 10.86
C ASN A 37 -1.25 6.93 9.85
N PRO A 38 -0.79 5.68 9.67
CA PRO A 38 -1.36 4.76 8.69
C PRO A 38 -2.84 4.43 8.96
N SER A 39 -3.25 4.31 10.23
CA SER A 39 -4.65 4.06 10.59
C SER A 39 -5.57 5.21 10.17
N ALA A 40 -5.15 6.47 10.35
CA ALA A 40 -5.95 7.61 9.87
C ALA A 40 -6.07 7.63 8.35
N VAL A 41 -5.02 7.20 7.62
CA VAL A 41 -5.09 7.08 6.16
C VAL A 41 -6.15 6.07 5.75
N ILE A 42 -6.16 4.89 6.38
CA ILE A 42 -7.17 3.85 6.14
C ILE A 42 -8.58 4.39 6.38
N ASN A 43 -8.78 5.09 7.50
CA ASN A 43 -10.08 5.69 7.84
C ASN A 43 -10.52 6.75 6.82
N GLU A 44 -9.59 7.57 6.35
CA GLU A 44 -9.87 8.64 5.36
C GLU A 44 -10.25 8.03 4.00
N VAL A 45 -9.59 6.96 3.55
CA VAL A 45 -9.98 6.25 2.32
C VAL A 45 -11.41 5.72 2.44
N PHE A 46 -11.73 4.94 3.50
CA PHE A 46 -13.07 4.38 3.67
C PHE A 46 -14.16 5.39 4.06
N ALA A 47 -13.79 6.65 4.33
CA ALA A 47 -14.74 7.74 4.46
C ALA A 47 -15.08 8.39 3.10
N GLU A 48 -14.21 8.26 2.10
CA GLU A 48 -14.39 8.80 0.75
C GLU A 48 -15.04 7.81 -0.21
N ILE A 49 -14.73 6.51 -0.05
CA ILE A 49 -15.25 5.44 -0.89
C ILE A 49 -15.89 4.33 -0.03
N PRO A 50 -17.17 4.00 -0.25
CA PRO A 50 -17.79 2.82 0.35
C PRO A 50 -17.03 1.54 -0.01
N ILE A 51 -16.95 0.60 0.93
CA ILE A 51 -16.24 -0.66 0.68
C ILE A 51 -16.91 -1.44 -0.45
N GLU A 52 -18.24 -1.38 -0.54
CA GLU A 52 -19.05 -2.08 -1.53
C GLU A 52 -18.74 -1.55 -2.94
N ASP A 53 -18.79 -0.23 -3.13
CA ASP A 53 -18.39 0.41 -4.39
C ASP A 53 -16.95 0.01 -4.79
N LEU A 54 -16.04 -0.11 -3.82
CA LEU A 54 -14.67 -0.51 -4.09
C LEU A 54 -14.55 -1.98 -4.51
N THR A 55 -15.19 -2.90 -3.79
CA THR A 55 -15.00 -4.36 -3.97
C THR A 55 -15.97 -5.01 -4.96
N GLU A 56 -17.16 -4.44 -5.15
CA GLU A 56 -18.20 -4.98 -6.03
C GLU A 56 -18.24 -4.31 -7.39
N ASP A 57 -17.81 -3.03 -7.50
CA ASP A 57 -17.82 -2.29 -8.76
C ASP A 57 -16.41 -1.96 -9.25
N LEU A 58 -15.67 -1.10 -8.54
CA LEU A 58 -14.46 -0.48 -9.08
C LEU A 58 -13.30 -1.47 -9.30
N LEU A 59 -13.02 -2.36 -8.35
CA LEU A 59 -11.96 -3.34 -8.48
C LEU A 59 -12.28 -4.41 -9.55
N PRO A 60 -13.49 -5.00 -9.58
CA PRO A 60 -13.88 -5.94 -10.64
C PRO A 60 -13.82 -5.33 -12.05
N ASP A 61 -14.34 -4.12 -12.23
CA ASP A 61 -14.30 -3.44 -13.53
C ASP A 61 -12.86 -3.15 -13.97
N TRP A 62 -12.01 -2.74 -13.03
CA TRP A 62 -10.59 -2.50 -13.30
C TRP A 62 -9.89 -3.79 -13.72
N LEU A 63 -10.14 -4.91 -13.02
CA LEU A 63 -9.62 -6.24 -13.38
C LEU A 63 -10.05 -6.63 -14.78
N GLN A 64 -11.34 -6.48 -15.09
CA GLN A 64 -11.88 -6.81 -16.41
C GLN A 64 -11.16 -6.01 -17.50
N VAL A 65 -11.01 -4.70 -17.33
CA VAL A 65 -10.28 -3.83 -18.28
C VAL A 65 -8.84 -4.29 -18.44
N ALA A 66 -8.13 -4.58 -17.35
CA ALA A 66 -6.73 -4.98 -17.42
C ALA A 66 -6.51 -6.30 -18.19
N VAL A 67 -7.43 -7.25 -18.04
CA VAL A 67 -7.40 -8.56 -18.70
C VAL A 67 -7.75 -8.45 -20.20
N ILE A 68 -8.74 -7.64 -20.57
CA ILE A 68 -9.12 -7.47 -21.99
C ILE A 68 -8.16 -6.55 -22.75
N ASN A 69 -7.36 -5.74 -22.05
CA ASN A 69 -6.39 -4.87 -22.67
C ASN A 69 -5.21 -5.67 -23.26
N THR A 70 -5.25 -5.90 -24.57
CA THR A 70 -4.21 -6.65 -25.30
C THR A 70 -2.82 -5.98 -25.33
N ALA A 71 -2.72 -4.72 -24.93
CA ALA A 71 -1.46 -3.99 -24.80
C ALA A 71 -0.92 -3.98 -23.36
N SER A 72 -1.62 -4.62 -22.41
CA SER A 72 -1.19 -4.70 -21.01
C SER A 72 -0.15 -5.81 -20.79
N PRO A 73 0.58 -5.78 -19.65
CA PRO A 73 1.43 -6.90 -19.22
C PRO A 73 0.66 -8.22 -19.02
N TYR A 74 -0.68 -8.16 -18.96
CA TYR A 74 -1.59 -9.27 -18.70
C TYR A 74 -2.19 -9.85 -19.98
N SER A 75 -1.65 -9.52 -21.16
CA SER A 75 -2.16 -10.05 -22.43
C SER A 75 -1.90 -11.55 -22.62
N SER A 76 -1.03 -12.16 -21.80
CA SER A 76 -0.74 -13.60 -21.81
C SER A 76 -1.52 -14.34 -20.72
N ASN A 77 -1.78 -15.63 -20.92
CA ASN A 77 -2.45 -16.47 -19.91
C ASN A 77 -1.70 -16.43 -18.56
N ASP A 78 -0.37 -16.60 -18.57
CA ASP A 78 0.45 -16.54 -17.36
C ASP A 78 0.31 -15.19 -16.63
N GLY A 79 0.23 -14.08 -17.38
CA GLY A 79 0.01 -12.76 -16.80
C GLY A 79 -1.37 -12.60 -16.17
N GLN A 80 -2.40 -13.18 -16.79
CA GLN A 80 -3.77 -13.17 -16.24
C GLN A 80 -3.88 -14.00 -14.96
N GLU A 81 -3.22 -15.17 -14.92
CA GLU A 81 -3.18 -16.02 -13.72
C GLU A 81 -2.50 -15.31 -12.55
N ILE A 82 -1.34 -14.68 -12.79
CA ILE A 82 -0.63 -13.89 -11.77
C ILE A 82 -1.48 -12.72 -11.28
N LEU A 83 -2.11 -11.97 -12.19
CA LEU A 83 -2.99 -10.87 -11.81
C LEU A 83 -4.19 -11.35 -10.98
N ALA A 84 -4.79 -12.47 -11.36
CA ALA A 84 -5.91 -13.05 -10.61
C ALA A 84 -5.50 -13.46 -9.18
N GLU A 85 -4.35 -14.12 -9.00
CA GLU A 85 -3.84 -14.48 -7.67
C GLU A 85 -3.55 -13.26 -6.80
N PHE A 86 -2.94 -12.23 -7.39
CA PHE A 86 -2.71 -10.95 -6.71
C PHE A 86 -4.02 -10.27 -6.34
N TYR A 87 -4.99 -10.23 -7.26
CA TYR A 87 -6.29 -9.60 -7.08
C TYR A 87 -7.12 -10.24 -5.95
N GLU A 88 -7.18 -11.56 -5.88
CA GLU A 88 -7.87 -12.28 -4.80
C GLU A 88 -7.26 -11.95 -3.43
N SER A 89 -5.92 -11.88 -3.37
CA SER A 89 -5.20 -11.51 -2.16
C SER A 89 -5.41 -10.03 -1.79
N LEU A 90 -5.50 -9.15 -2.80
CA LEU A 90 -5.78 -7.73 -2.64
C LEU A 90 -7.16 -7.51 -2.05
N LEU A 91 -8.20 -8.21 -2.52
CA LEU A 91 -9.55 -8.10 -1.98
C LEU A 91 -9.62 -8.47 -0.50
N GLN A 92 -9.00 -9.60 -0.12
CA GLN A 92 -8.90 -10.00 1.29
C GLN A 92 -8.20 -8.93 2.14
N LEU A 93 -7.09 -8.38 1.65
CA LEU A 93 -6.37 -7.34 2.36
C LEU A 93 -7.21 -6.06 2.52
N VAL A 94 -7.90 -5.61 1.47
CA VAL A 94 -8.76 -4.42 1.51
C VAL A 94 -9.86 -4.59 2.55
N GLU A 95 -10.54 -5.74 2.58
CA GLU A 95 -11.55 -6.04 3.61
C GLU A 95 -10.94 -6.10 5.02
N ALA A 96 -9.75 -6.67 5.19
CA ALA A 96 -9.08 -6.72 6.48
C ALA A 96 -8.75 -5.31 6.99
N LEU A 97 -8.30 -4.41 6.11
CA LEU A 97 -8.08 -3.00 6.44
C LEU A 97 -9.39 -2.29 6.78
N TYR A 98 -10.49 -2.62 6.11
CA TYR A 98 -11.81 -2.09 6.46
C TYR A 98 -12.24 -2.51 7.86
N LEU A 99 -12.03 -3.78 8.25
CA LEU A 99 -12.28 -4.26 9.61
C LEU A 99 -11.39 -3.58 10.67
N LEU A 100 -10.17 -3.21 10.30
CA LEU A 100 -9.24 -2.46 11.18
C LEU A 100 -9.55 -0.97 11.25
N SER A 101 -10.43 -0.46 10.38
CA SER A 101 -10.82 0.95 10.36
C SER A 101 -11.74 1.31 11.53
N GLU A 102 -11.71 2.58 11.95
CA GLU A 102 -12.61 3.09 13.00
C GLU A 102 -14.08 3.13 12.54
N ASN A 103 -14.32 3.00 11.24
CA ASN A 103 -15.65 2.93 10.63
C ASN A 103 -16.27 1.51 10.69
N MET A 104 -15.96 0.75 11.76
CA MET A 104 -16.43 -0.62 12.07
C MET A 104 -17.65 -1.07 11.25
N PRO A 105 -17.61 -2.27 10.66
CA PRO A 105 -18.48 -2.66 9.55
C PRO A 105 -19.97 -2.45 9.86
N LYS A 106 -20.63 -1.65 9.02
CA LYS A 106 -22.09 -1.71 8.83
C LYS A 106 -22.49 -2.78 7.81
N THR A 107 -21.51 -3.28 7.08
CA THR A 107 -21.69 -4.15 5.91
C THR A 107 -20.87 -5.41 6.07
N GLN A 108 -21.36 -6.49 5.46
CA GLN A 108 -20.72 -7.78 5.47
C GLN A 108 -19.51 -7.79 4.54
N VAL A 109 -18.36 -8.22 5.06
CA VAL A 109 -17.18 -8.56 4.27
C VAL A 109 -17.37 -9.95 3.64
N LEU A 110 -16.97 -10.13 2.39
CA LEU A 110 -17.30 -11.29 1.56
C LEU A 110 -16.10 -12.21 1.31
N HIS A 111 -14.90 -11.66 1.24
CA HIS A 111 -13.68 -12.35 0.83
C HIS A 111 -12.89 -12.92 2.01
N LEU A 112 -13.13 -12.43 3.23
CA LEU A 112 -12.51 -12.96 4.44
C LEU A 112 -13.25 -14.17 5.04
N THR A 113 -12.48 -15.21 5.41
CA THR A 113 -12.96 -16.31 6.26
C THR A 113 -13.30 -15.84 7.68
N THR A 114 -14.11 -16.59 8.41
CA THR A 114 -14.43 -16.29 9.83
C THR A 114 -13.19 -16.12 10.70
N GLU A 115 -12.14 -16.90 10.45
CA GLU A 115 -10.88 -16.83 11.18
C GLU A 115 -10.13 -15.53 10.88
N GLN A 116 -10.05 -15.15 9.60
CA GLN A 116 -9.45 -13.89 9.17
C GLN A 116 -10.25 -12.67 9.67
N GLN A 117 -11.59 -12.74 9.70
CA GLN A 117 -12.42 -11.68 10.28
C GLN A 117 -12.17 -11.49 11.78
N ALA A 118 -11.90 -12.58 12.50
CA ALA A 118 -11.57 -12.53 13.93
C ALA A 118 -10.15 -11.99 14.18
N ASN A 119 -9.24 -12.10 13.20
CA ASN A 119 -7.89 -11.57 13.29
C ASN A 119 -7.42 -10.93 11.96
N PRO A 120 -7.95 -9.76 11.59
CA PRO A 120 -7.65 -9.11 10.31
C PRO A 120 -6.18 -8.68 10.20
N THR A 121 -5.48 -8.54 11.34
CA THR A 121 -4.04 -8.24 11.34
C THR A 121 -3.22 -9.39 10.74
N GLU A 122 -3.64 -10.64 10.92
CA GLU A 122 -2.92 -11.80 10.34
C GLU A 122 -2.94 -11.76 8.81
N VAL A 123 -4.05 -11.30 8.22
CA VAL A 123 -4.19 -11.13 6.76
C VAL A 123 -3.10 -10.21 6.21
N LEU A 124 -2.75 -9.13 6.93
CA LEU A 124 -1.65 -8.25 6.55
C LEU A 124 -0.32 -8.98 6.54
N HIS A 125 -0.06 -9.82 7.56
CA HIS A 125 1.18 -10.60 7.64
C HIS A 125 1.26 -11.61 6.51
N GLU A 126 0.22 -12.40 6.30
CA GLU A 126 0.13 -13.38 5.22
C GLU A 126 0.37 -12.71 3.87
N PHE A 127 -0.31 -11.60 3.58
CA PHE A 127 -0.14 -10.86 2.34
C PHE A 127 1.31 -10.42 2.10
N PHE A 128 1.95 -9.77 3.08
CA PHE A 128 3.33 -9.28 2.92
C PHE A 128 4.41 -10.37 3.04
N THR A 129 4.05 -11.59 3.47
CA THR A 129 4.96 -12.74 3.35
C THR A 129 5.05 -13.28 1.92
N VAL A 130 3.98 -13.13 1.14
CA VAL A 130 3.91 -13.55 -0.26
C VAL A 130 4.37 -12.43 -1.18
N PHE A 131 3.81 -11.22 -1.00
CA PHE A 131 4.04 -10.08 -1.88
C PHE A 131 4.91 -9.03 -1.19
N THR A 132 6.15 -8.87 -1.68
CA THR A 132 6.99 -7.76 -1.22
C THR A 132 6.39 -6.40 -1.59
N ILE A 133 6.61 -5.36 -0.79
CA ILE A 133 6.07 -4.02 -1.09
C ILE A 133 6.53 -3.49 -2.46
N ASP A 134 7.75 -3.82 -2.90
CA ASP A 134 8.24 -3.42 -4.22
C ASP A 134 7.51 -4.14 -5.35
N TYR A 135 7.10 -5.40 -5.14
CA TYR A 135 6.23 -6.12 -6.07
C TYR A 135 4.85 -5.45 -6.12
N VAL A 136 4.21 -5.24 -4.97
CA VAL A 136 2.88 -4.61 -4.86
C VAL A 136 2.84 -3.26 -5.58
N ARG A 137 3.85 -2.40 -5.37
CA ARG A 137 3.93 -1.09 -6.05
C ARG A 137 3.99 -1.22 -7.57
N ARG A 138 4.77 -2.16 -8.09
CA ARG A 138 4.90 -2.38 -9.53
C ARG A 138 3.62 -2.95 -10.12
N GLU A 139 3.06 -3.97 -9.46
CA GLU A 139 1.82 -4.61 -9.87
C GLU A 139 0.67 -3.60 -9.93
N LEU A 140 0.53 -2.72 -8.92
CA LEU A 140 -0.47 -1.65 -8.96
C LEU A 140 -0.22 -0.61 -10.07
N CYS A 141 1.04 -0.33 -10.42
CA CYS A 141 1.36 0.55 -11.55
C CYS A 141 1.02 -0.10 -12.89
N ASP A 142 1.37 -1.36 -13.07
CA ASP A 142 1.04 -2.15 -14.26
C ASP A 142 -0.49 -2.27 -14.41
N PHE A 143 -1.20 -2.46 -13.29
CA PHE A 143 -2.66 -2.48 -13.26
C PHE A 143 -3.25 -1.11 -13.67
N LEU A 144 -2.66 0.00 -13.20
CA LEU A 144 -3.09 1.35 -13.56
C LEU A 144 -2.86 1.61 -15.05
N ASP A 145 -1.68 1.30 -15.55
CA ASP A 145 -1.31 1.48 -16.95
C ASP A 145 -2.23 0.66 -17.86
N ALA A 146 -2.57 -0.56 -17.46
CA ALA A 146 -3.56 -1.38 -18.15
C ALA A 146 -4.96 -0.75 -18.14
N GLY A 147 -5.37 -0.18 -17.00
CA GLY A 147 -6.66 0.49 -16.82
C GLY A 147 -6.82 1.78 -17.61
N ILE A 148 -5.78 2.63 -17.68
CA ILE A 148 -5.84 3.92 -18.40
C ILE A 148 -5.47 3.80 -19.88
N GLY A 149 -4.65 2.79 -20.22
CA GLY A 149 -4.12 2.56 -21.56
C GLY A 149 -5.06 1.76 -22.45
N TYR A 150 -6.21 1.32 -21.93
CA TYR A 150 -7.20 0.61 -22.72
C TYR A 150 -7.92 1.59 -23.67
N ASP A 151 -7.87 1.30 -24.96
CA ASP A 151 -8.41 2.12 -26.05
C ASP A 151 -9.79 1.64 -26.56
N GLY A 152 -10.33 0.59 -25.95
CA GLY A 152 -11.64 0.04 -26.25
C GLY A 152 -12.78 0.61 -25.38
N ASP A 153 -13.91 -0.09 -25.41
CA ASP A 153 -15.12 0.28 -24.66
C ASP A 153 -15.02 -0.24 -23.23
N TYR A 154 -15.04 0.69 -22.26
CA TYR A 154 -14.97 0.35 -20.85
C TYR A 154 -16.28 -0.30 -20.38
N PRO A 155 -16.22 -1.40 -19.60
CA PRO A 155 -17.40 -2.07 -19.06
C PRO A 155 -18.11 -1.20 -18.02
N ASP A 156 -19.42 -1.40 -17.87
CA ASP A 156 -20.23 -0.95 -16.73
C ASP A 156 -20.10 0.52 -16.28
N GLY A 157 -19.70 1.41 -17.20
CA GLY A 157 -19.49 2.83 -16.92
C GLY A 157 -18.15 3.15 -16.25
N PHE A 158 -17.26 2.15 -16.14
CA PHE A 158 -15.87 2.35 -15.75
C PHE A 158 -15.16 3.31 -16.72
N THR A 159 -14.15 4.02 -16.25
CA THR A 159 -13.44 5.02 -17.07
C THR A 159 -11.96 5.09 -16.67
N PRO A 160 -11.09 5.67 -17.52
CA PRO A 160 -9.70 5.94 -17.14
C PRO A 160 -9.58 6.78 -15.86
N TRP A 161 -10.54 7.68 -15.62
CA TRP A 161 -10.56 8.48 -14.40
C TRP A 161 -10.89 7.64 -13.17
N LEU A 162 -11.83 6.70 -13.28
CA LEU A 162 -12.13 5.74 -12.21
C LEU A 162 -10.92 4.83 -11.95
N ALA A 163 -10.24 4.31 -12.97
CA ALA A 163 -9.00 3.56 -12.79
C ALA A 163 -7.94 4.34 -12.00
N TRP A 164 -7.73 5.61 -12.35
CA TRP A 164 -6.80 6.48 -11.62
C TRP A 164 -7.25 6.75 -10.17
N MET A 165 -8.53 7.00 -9.94
CA MET A 165 -9.08 7.20 -8.58
C MET A 165 -8.89 5.94 -7.73
N THR A 166 -9.32 4.78 -8.23
CA THR A 166 -9.18 3.48 -7.56
C THR A 166 -7.73 3.20 -7.21
N TYR A 167 -6.81 3.41 -8.16
CA TYR A 167 -5.37 3.29 -7.90
C TYR A 167 -4.89 4.15 -6.74
N ASN A 168 -5.30 5.42 -6.65
CA ASN A 168 -4.84 6.30 -5.57
C ASN A 168 -5.33 5.83 -4.19
N HIS A 169 -6.57 5.37 -4.10
CA HIS A 169 -7.12 4.82 -2.86
C HIS A 169 -6.43 3.51 -2.46
N ILE A 170 -6.32 2.56 -3.39
CA ILE A 170 -5.65 1.27 -3.16
C ILE A 170 -4.18 1.47 -2.80
N ASN A 171 -3.47 2.36 -3.48
CA ASN A 171 -2.07 2.67 -3.16
C ASN A 171 -1.93 3.27 -1.76
N CYS A 172 -2.85 4.14 -1.32
CA CYS A 172 -2.87 4.63 0.07
C CYS A 172 -3.10 3.49 1.07
N LEU A 173 -4.03 2.58 0.78
CA LEU A 173 -4.31 1.42 1.62
C LEU A 173 -3.10 0.47 1.71
N MET A 174 -2.44 0.17 0.58
CA MET A 174 -1.28 -0.73 0.55
C MET A 174 -0.10 -0.16 1.33
N GLU A 175 0.22 1.12 1.14
CA GLU A 175 1.30 1.75 1.90
C GLU A 175 0.97 1.79 3.40
N ALA A 176 -0.29 2.06 3.77
CA ALA A 176 -0.71 2.07 5.17
C ALA A 176 -0.64 0.69 5.80
N ALA A 177 -1.11 -0.33 5.09
CA ALA A 177 -1.00 -1.73 5.49
C ALA A 177 0.46 -2.13 5.72
N PHE A 178 1.35 -1.74 4.80
CA PHE A 178 2.78 -2.04 4.91
C PHE A 178 3.41 -1.36 6.14
N GLN A 179 3.06 -0.11 6.44
CA GLN A 179 3.54 0.55 7.66
C GLN A 179 3.05 -0.17 8.93
N LEU A 180 1.79 -0.61 8.97
CA LEU A 180 1.26 -1.38 10.10
C LEU A 180 2.00 -2.73 10.27
N TYR A 181 2.18 -3.46 9.17
CA TYR A 181 2.96 -4.71 9.14
C TYR A 181 4.41 -4.50 9.62
N PHE A 182 5.08 -3.47 9.10
CA PHE A 182 6.47 -3.17 9.43
C PHE A 182 6.63 -2.82 10.92
N VAL A 183 5.77 -1.97 11.48
CA VAL A 183 5.84 -1.61 12.90
C VAL A 183 5.68 -2.84 13.80
N GLN A 184 4.76 -3.75 13.47
CA GLN A 184 4.53 -4.96 14.25
C GLN A 184 5.69 -5.97 14.16
N SER A 185 6.23 -6.18 12.95
CA SER A 185 7.38 -7.10 12.75
C SER A 185 8.64 -6.64 13.49
N VAL A 186 8.89 -5.33 13.55
CA VAL A 186 9.99 -4.74 14.33
C VAL A 186 9.76 -4.92 15.84
N GLN A 187 8.54 -4.73 16.33
CA GLN A 187 8.21 -4.93 17.74
C GLN A 187 8.41 -6.39 18.19
N HIS A 188 8.02 -7.37 17.36
CA HIS A 188 8.27 -8.78 17.63
C HIS A 188 9.77 -9.12 17.66
N THR A 189 10.56 -8.57 16.75
CA THR A 189 12.02 -8.77 16.73
C THR A 189 12.67 -8.19 17.99
N HIS A 190 12.24 -7.02 18.45
CA HIS A 190 12.79 -6.39 19.66
C HIS A 190 12.45 -7.18 20.95
N LEU A 191 11.24 -7.76 21.05
CA LEU A 191 10.85 -8.60 22.18
C LEU A 191 11.69 -9.88 22.29
N LEU A 192 11.96 -10.54 21.17
CA LEU A 192 12.78 -11.76 21.14
C LEU A 192 14.25 -11.49 21.54
N ILE A 193 14.81 -10.33 21.17
CA ILE A 193 16.16 -9.92 21.57
C ILE A 193 16.23 -9.64 23.08
N VAL A 194 15.23 -8.96 23.64
CA VAL A 194 15.18 -8.64 25.08
C VAL A 194 15.01 -9.90 25.94
N ASP A 195 14.19 -10.85 25.53
CA ASP A 195 13.99 -12.11 26.26
C ASP A 195 15.17 -13.09 26.10
N GLY A 196 15.84 -13.09 24.93
CA GLY A 196 17.10 -13.79 24.74
C GLY A 196 18.24 -13.26 25.62
N GLY A 197 18.28 -11.94 25.87
CA GLY A 197 19.26 -11.30 26.74
C GLY A 197 19.04 -11.57 28.24
N LYS A 198 17.80 -11.81 28.68
CA LYS A 198 17.50 -12.14 30.09
C LYS A 198 17.87 -13.57 30.48
N ARG A 199 17.99 -14.49 29.51
CA ARG A 199 18.43 -15.89 29.77
C ARG A 199 19.94 -16.06 29.92
N LEU A 200 20.74 -15.03 29.62
CA LEU A 200 22.22 -15.07 29.71
C LEU A 200 22.80 -14.48 31.00
N LEU A 201 21.96 -13.99 31.92
CA LEU A 201 22.39 -13.45 33.23
C LEU A 201 21.95 -14.30 34.43
N ALA A 202 21.51 -15.54 34.19
CA ALA A 202 21.18 -16.51 35.21
C ALA A 202 22.06 -17.76 35.06
N VAL A 203 23.38 -17.60 35.24
CA VAL A 203 24.33 -18.68 35.54
C VAL A 203 25.30 -18.18 36.60
#